data_AF-A0AA37T518-F1
#
_entry.id   AF-A0AA37T518-F1
#
_cell.length_a   1.000
_cell.length_b   1.000
_cell.length_c   1.000
_cell.angle_alpha   90.00
_cell.angle_beta   90.00
_cell.angle_gamma   90.00
#
_symmetry.space_group_name_H-M   'P 1'
#
loop_
_entity.id
_entity.type
_entity.pdbx_description
1 polymer ?
#
loop_
_entity_poly.entity_id
_entity_poly.type
_entity_poly.pdbx_seq_one_letter_code
_entity_poly.pdbx_strand_id
1 'polypeptide(L)'
;MDDTNFDVDKLIQSMKMSHGIPNTPYKEGTGAITEALTYFEPQYMMWDSIQQERHRLSLSQEEQSRLLPIIIARLFHRECNADNVTEVYNTLSPEEVSYLNQCIAFALGYGESKMALLSPALPENQSLMDFETVYDADNAIFEHADSEQEVKKPYIPLEQSINTNAFIQGSMDNTQLCTAARYMADVIKCHGDGVVEELIPHRLVTLEGDDFLNVDLDSAVGNPFVALELFTDAKGLETPLGELQRFASDYAEERFHVLSKTFEEQLPAVHLFISGEEYGHQKVTVFRNTESLKKVRWYHFMEDAGSLSSNPEAFFEHINQEIELATSVIQKKHKEVMKTFYRLQRRNRWPERSITKLASEPPSSSTHH
;
A
#
# COMPACT_ATOMS: atom_id res chain seq x y z
N MET A 1 -9.85 7.30 -23.62
CA MET A 1 -9.38 5.92 -23.37
C MET A 1 -7.89 6.06 -23.36
N ASP A 2 -7.40 6.54 -22.22
CA ASP A 2 -5.98 6.82 -22.02
C ASP A 2 -5.28 5.50 -21.66
N ASP A 3 -4.11 5.30 -22.25
CA ASP A 3 -3.19 4.20 -21.97
C ASP A 3 -2.78 4.22 -20.49
N THR A 4 -3.46 3.43 -19.66
CA THR A 4 -3.00 3.02 -18.32
C THR A 4 -2.05 1.83 -18.40
N ASN A 5 -1.21 1.82 -19.43
CA ASN A 5 -0.12 0.87 -19.52
C ASN A 5 0.94 1.33 -18.52
N PHE A 6 1.36 0.45 -17.61
CA PHE A 6 2.46 0.71 -16.68
C PHE A 6 3.73 0.96 -17.49
N ASP A 7 3.98 2.23 -17.78
CA ASP A 7 5.06 2.65 -18.66
C ASP A 7 6.34 2.77 -17.83
N VAL A 8 7.12 1.69 -17.87
CA VAL A 8 8.42 1.60 -17.21
C VAL A 8 9.36 2.73 -17.67
N ASP A 9 9.23 3.19 -18.91
CA ASP A 9 10.01 4.32 -19.41
C ASP A 9 9.54 5.66 -18.79
N LYS A 10 8.24 5.83 -18.51
CA LYS A 10 7.74 6.95 -17.69
C LYS A 10 8.18 6.85 -16.22
N LEU A 11 8.20 5.66 -15.63
CA LEU A 11 8.77 5.44 -14.30
C LEU A 11 10.26 5.84 -14.27
N ILE A 12 11.04 5.42 -15.27
CA ILE A 12 12.47 5.77 -15.41
C ILE A 12 12.66 7.27 -15.72
N GLN A 13 11.75 7.91 -16.47
CA GLN A 13 11.82 9.35 -16.80
C GLN A 13 11.40 10.26 -15.63
N SER A 14 10.33 9.94 -14.91
CA SER A 14 9.90 10.69 -13.71
C SER A 14 10.98 10.66 -12.64
N MET A 15 11.75 9.57 -12.55
CA MET A 15 12.92 9.44 -11.68
C MET A 15 14.12 10.33 -12.06
N LYS A 16 14.29 10.72 -13.34
CA LYS A 16 15.38 11.62 -13.78
C LYS A 16 15.05 13.11 -13.55
N MET A 17 13.79 13.45 -13.31
CA MET A 17 13.30 14.83 -13.26
C MET A 17 13.30 15.47 -11.86
N SER A 18 13.70 14.75 -10.79
CA SER A 18 13.60 15.22 -9.39
C SER A 18 14.58 16.35 -8.97
N HIS A 19 15.28 16.99 -9.89
CA HIS A 19 16.26 18.04 -9.59
C HIS A 19 15.65 19.45 -9.40
N GLY A 20 14.32 19.57 -9.26
CA GLY A 20 13.69 20.89 -9.11
C GLY A 20 12.27 20.85 -8.56
N ILE A 21 12.14 20.74 -7.23
CA ILE A 21 10.91 21.13 -6.52
C ILE A 21 11.29 22.27 -5.53
N PRO A 22 10.47 23.33 -5.39
CA PRO A 22 10.87 24.54 -4.66
C PRO A 22 10.94 24.31 -3.14
N ASN A 23 12.09 24.62 -2.54
CA ASN A 23 12.45 24.50 -1.12
C ASN A 23 11.71 25.43 -0.12
N THR A 24 10.59 26.06 -0.50
CA THR A 24 10.01 27.19 0.25
C THR A 24 9.03 26.81 1.39
N PRO A 25 8.08 25.86 1.23
CA PRO A 25 7.11 25.53 2.30
C PRO A 25 7.76 24.95 3.57
N TYR A 26 8.91 24.28 3.42
CA TYR A 26 9.50 23.44 4.45
C TYR A 26 10.17 24.21 5.61
N LYS A 27 10.78 25.38 5.34
CA LYS A 27 11.36 26.22 6.40
C LYS A 27 10.29 26.78 7.34
N GLU A 28 9.11 27.06 6.81
CA GLU A 28 7.99 27.58 7.59
C GLU A 28 7.39 26.48 8.48
N GLY A 29 7.22 25.26 7.96
CA GLY A 29 6.74 24.11 8.74
C GLY A 29 7.68 23.72 9.88
N THR A 30 8.98 23.60 9.63
CA THR A 30 9.97 23.28 10.68
C THR A 30 10.07 24.37 11.76
N GLY A 31 9.97 25.64 11.36
CA GLY A 31 9.87 26.76 12.28
C GLY A 31 8.63 26.68 13.18
N ALA A 32 7.46 26.47 12.59
CA ALA A 32 6.20 26.34 13.31
C ALA A 32 6.19 25.15 14.28
N ILE A 33 6.78 24.00 13.90
CA ILE A 33 6.94 22.84 14.80
C ILE A 33 7.88 23.17 15.95
N THR A 34 9.01 23.83 15.67
CA THR A 34 9.96 24.23 16.70
C THR A 34 9.32 25.20 17.70
N GLU A 35 8.53 26.16 17.21
CA GLU A 35 7.74 27.06 18.05
C GLU A 35 6.69 26.31 18.88
N ALA A 36 6.00 25.34 18.29
CA ALA A 36 5.01 24.52 18.99
C ALA A 36 5.66 23.69 20.12
N LEU A 37 6.80 23.06 19.85
CA LEU A 37 7.58 22.31 20.85
C LEU A 37 8.11 23.23 21.95
N THR A 38 8.58 24.43 21.61
CA THR A 38 9.05 25.42 22.60
C THR A 38 7.90 25.97 23.45
N TYR A 39 6.72 26.14 22.85
CA TYR A 39 5.52 26.54 23.60
C TYR A 39 5.07 25.44 24.56
N PHE A 40 5.16 24.19 24.13
CA PHE A 40 4.82 23.02 24.94
C PHE A 40 5.84 22.80 26.09
N GLU A 41 7.14 22.92 25.78
CA GLU A 41 8.25 22.79 26.73
C GLU A 41 9.23 23.96 26.56
N PRO A 42 9.15 25.00 27.41
CA PRO A 42 9.95 26.23 27.29
C PRO A 42 11.47 26.02 27.28
N GLN A 43 11.96 24.91 27.85
CA GLN A 43 13.39 24.60 27.88
C GLN A 43 13.87 23.86 26.62
N TYR A 44 12.98 23.49 25.70
CA TYR A 44 13.29 22.66 24.53
C TYR A 44 14.49 23.18 23.73
N MET A 45 14.53 24.49 23.46
CA MET A 45 15.61 25.12 22.68
C MET A 45 16.92 25.30 23.46
N MET A 46 16.91 25.09 24.78
CA MET A 46 18.12 25.14 25.62
C MET A 46 18.82 23.79 25.71
N TRP A 47 18.14 22.72 25.29
CA TRP A 47 18.67 21.36 25.28
C TRP A 47 19.57 21.11 24.08
N ASP A 48 20.48 20.13 24.22
CA ASP A 48 21.22 19.62 23.07
C ASP A 48 20.32 18.79 22.14
N SER A 49 20.83 18.46 20.94
CA SER A 49 20.05 17.75 19.92
C SER A 49 19.57 16.37 20.38
N ILE A 50 20.32 15.69 21.25
CA ILE A 50 19.99 14.36 21.76
C ILE A 50 18.85 14.47 22.78
N GLN A 51 18.92 15.44 23.67
CA GLN A 51 17.87 15.73 24.65
C GLN A 51 16.56 16.16 23.97
N GLN A 52 16.63 17.04 22.96
CA GLN A 52 15.48 17.44 22.14
C GLN A 52 14.83 16.23 21.46
N GLU A 53 15.65 15.33 20.92
CA GLU A 53 15.16 14.13 20.24
C GLU A 53 14.53 13.13 21.20
N ARG A 54 15.17 12.86 22.34
CA ARG A 54 14.61 12.01 23.40
C ARG A 54 13.26 12.52 23.87
N HIS A 55 13.13 13.83 24.08
CA HIS A 55 11.86 14.43 24.48
C HIS A 55 10.76 14.20 23.44
N ARG A 56 11.03 14.46 22.15
CA ARG A 56 10.07 14.23 21.05
C ARG A 56 9.58 12.77 21.03
N LEU A 57 10.49 11.82 21.25
CA LEU A 57 10.19 10.39 21.17
C LEU A 57 9.58 9.81 22.43
N SER A 58 9.70 10.50 23.57
CA SER A 58 9.10 10.10 24.84
C SER A 58 7.72 10.71 25.11
N LEU A 59 7.17 11.52 24.20
CA LEU A 59 5.85 12.12 24.37
C LEU A 59 4.78 11.03 24.46
N SER A 60 4.05 11.01 25.57
CA SER A 60 2.88 10.14 25.75
C SER A 60 1.75 10.51 24.77
N GLN A 61 0.80 9.61 24.55
CA GLN A 61 -0.38 9.90 23.71
C GLN A 61 -1.17 11.13 24.18
N GLU A 62 -1.25 11.35 25.50
CA GLU A 62 -1.90 12.53 26.07
C GLU A 62 -1.14 13.82 25.69
N GLU A 63 0.19 13.81 25.79
CA GLU A 63 1.03 14.94 25.42
C GLU A 63 0.98 15.21 23.91
N GLN A 64 1.02 14.16 23.08
CA GLN A 64 0.85 14.27 21.62
C GLN A 64 -0.51 14.88 21.26
N SER A 65 -1.58 14.45 21.94
CA SER A 65 -2.93 14.99 21.75
C SER A 65 -3.04 16.48 22.12
N ARG A 66 -2.27 16.93 23.13
CA ARG A 66 -2.18 18.34 23.52
C ARG A 66 -1.30 19.18 22.58
N LEU A 67 -0.30 18.56 21.95
CA LEU A 67 0.60 19.21 21.01
C LEU A 67 -0.07 19.46 19.65
N LEU A 68 -0.91 18.54 19.18
CA LEU A 68 -1.61 18.62 17.89
C LEU A 68 -2.37 19.95 17.65
N PRO A 69 -3.24 20.45 18.56
CA PRO A 69 -3.93 21.71 18.33
C PRO A 69 -2.98 22.91 18.27
N ILE A 70 -1.86 22.87 19.00
CA ILE A 70 -0.83 23.92 18.93
C ILE A 70 -0.18 23.90 17.55
N ILE A 71 0.17 22.72 17.04
CA ILE A 71 0.75 22.56 15.70
C ILE A 71 -0.21 23.09 14.62
N ILE A 72 -1.48 22.68 14.66
CA ILE A 72 -2.51 23.14 13.71
C ILE A 72 -2.67 24.67 13.75
N ALA A 73 -2.75 25.24 14.95
CA ALA A 73 -2.90 26.68 15.12
C ALA A 73 -1.70 27.46 14.57
N ARG A 74 -0.48 26.93 14.72
CA ARG A 74 0.75 27.56 14.23
C ARG A 74 0.93 27.41 12.72
N LEU A 75 0.67 26.21 12.17
CA LEU A 75 0.85 25.93 10.75
C LEU A 75 -0.18 26.63 9.87
N PHE A 76 -1.44 26.67 10.29
CA PHE A 76 -2.53 27.16 9.45
C PHE A 76 -3.12 28.50 9.93
N HIS A 77 -2.57 29.08 11.00
CA HIS A 77 -3.07 30.31 11.61
C HIS A 77 -4.58 30.25 11.94
N ARG A 78 -5.07 29.07 12.34
CA ARG A 78 -6.47 28.82 12.74
C ARG A 78 -6.58 28.77 14.27
N GLU A 79 -7.70 29.20 14.83
CA GLU A 79 -7.97 29.01 16.26
C GLU A 79 -8.24 27.53 16.53
N CYS A 80 -7.26 26.84 17.11
CA CYS A 80 -7.34 25.42 17.43
C CYS A 80 -6.92 25.18 18.88
N ASN A 81 -7.73 24.43 19.62
CA ASN A 81 -7.50 24.03 21.01
C ASN A 81 -7.97 22.58 21.21
N ALA A 82 -7.79 22.03 22.41
CA ALA A 82 -8.12 20.65 22.71
C ALA A 82 -9.62 20.32 22.49
N ASP A 83 -10.51 21.29 22.66
CA ASP A 83 -11.96 21.08 22.58
C ASP A 83 -12.47 21.05 21.13
N ASN A 84 -11.81 21.75 20.20
CA ASN A 84 -12.25 21.88 18.81
C ASN A 84 -11.30 21.23 17.78
N VAL A 85 -10.22 20.56 18.21
CA VAL A 85 -9.18 20.02 17.32
C VAL A 85 -9.73 19.10 16.23
N THR A 86 -10.66 18.21 16.58
CA THR A 86 -11.27 17.27 15.64
C THR A 86 -12.12 17.99 14.58
N GLU A 87 -12.86 19.01 14.99
CA GLU A 87 -13.66 19.82 14.05
C GLU A 87 -12.76 20.59 13.10
N VAL A 88 -11.72 21.25 13.63
CA VAL A 88 -10.75 21.99 12.80
C VAL A 88 -10.02 21.04 11.84
N TYR A 89 -9.59 19.87 12.31
CA TYR A 89 -8.93 18.86 11.49
C TYR A 89 -9.82 18.43 10.31
N ASN A 90 -11.11 18.19 10.54
CA ASN A 90 -12.05 17.79 9.50
C ASN A 90 -12.35 18.90 8.47
N THR A 91 -11.95 20.15 8.75
CA THR A 91 -12.04 21.27 7.80
C THR A 91 -10.76 21.50 6.99
N LEU A 92 -9.69 20.73 7.25
CA LEU A 92 -8.46 20.83 6.47
C LEU A 92 -8.67 20.21 5.09
N SER A 93 -8.08 20.84 4.06
CA SER A 93 -8.03 20.23 2.73
C SER A 93 -7.12 18.99 2.74
N PRO A 94 -7.24 18.07 1.77
CA PRO A 94 -6.31 16.94 1.65
C PRO A 94 -4.84 17.35 1.62
N GLU A 95 -4.50 18.48 0.97
CA GLU A 95 -3.15 19.03 0.93
C GLU A 95 -2.69 19.54 2.31
N GLU A 96 -3.58 20.21 3.05
CA GLU A 96 -3.29 20.67 4.42
C GLU A 96 -3.10 19.48 5.38
N VAL A 97 -3.92 18.43 5.25
CA VAL A 97 -3.77 17.18 6.03
C VAL A 97 -2.43 16.52 5.71
N SER A 98 -2.07 16.42 4.44
CA SER A 98 -0.78 15.86 4.01
C SER A 98 0.39 16.66 4.60
N TYR A 99 0.33 18.00 4.52
CA TYR A 99 1.35 18.88 5.08
C TYR A 99 1.44 18.82 6.61
N LEU A 100 0.30 18.73 7.29
CA LEU A 100 0.22 18.53 8.74
C LEU A 100 0.89 17.21 9.15
N ASN A 101 0.57 16.10 8.47
CA ASN A 101 1.15 14.79 8.74
C ASN A 101 2.67 14.79 8.56
N GLN A 102 3.17 15.46 7.52
CA GLN A 102 4.60 15.68 7.31
C GLN A 102 5.24 16.46 8.48
N CYS A 103 4.60 17.55 8.92
CA CYS A 103 5.12 18.35 10.03
C CYS A 103 5.09 17.60 11.37
N ILE A 104 4.04 16.81 11.62
CA ILE A 104 3.95 15.93 12.80
C ILE A 104 5.07 14.89 12.78
N ALA A 105 5.33 14.26 11.64
CA ALA A 105 6.45 13.34 11.51
C ALA A 105 7.80 14.01 11.81
N PHE A 106 7.96 15.30 11.52
CA PHE A 106 9.17 16.04 11.90
C PHE A 106 9.22 16.26 13.42
N ALA A 107 8.08 16.54 14.03
CA ALA A 107 7.93 16.73 15.47
C ALA A 107 8.12 15.45 16.28
N LEU A 108 7.92 14.28 15.67
CA LEU A 108 7.96 12.98 16.35
C LEU A 108 9.01 12.02 15.79
N GLY A 109 9.76 12.42 14.76
CA GLY A 109 10.69 11.57 14.03
C GLY A 109 12.03 11.38 14.73
N TYR A 110 12.65 10.23 14.45
CA TYR A 110 13.93 9.80 15.01
C TYR A 110 15.08 9.92 14.00
N GLY A 111 16.27 10.24 14.51
CA GLY A 111 17.52 10.23 13.74
C GLY A 111 17.71 11.47 12.88
N GLU A 112 18.79 11.46 12.10
CA GLU A 112 19.17 12.56 11.20
C GLU A 112 18.10 12.80 10.13
N SER A 113 17.45 11.73 9.69
CA SER A 113 16.37 11.75 8.69
C SER A 113 14.98 11.87 9.30
N LYS A 114 14.84 12.15 10.61
CA LYS A 114 13.55 12.37 11.30
C LYS A 114 12.49 11.35 10.89
N MET A 115 12.86 10.06 10.91
CA MET A 115 11.97 8.99 10.48
C MET A 115 10.89 8.73 11.51
N ALA A 116 9.64 8.65 11.05
CA ALA A 116 8.49 8.27 11.86
C ALA A 116 7.78 7.09 11.17
N LEU A 117 7.56 6.01 11.89
CA LEU A 117 6.80 4.86 11.37
C LEU A 117 5.32 5.22 11.27
N LEU A 118 4.69 4.91 10.14
CA LEU A 118 3.25 5.02 9.94
C LEU A 118 2.56 3.67 10.12
N SER A 119 3.19 2.59 9.63
CA SER A 119 2.70 1.22 9.76
C SER A 119 3.80 0.25 9.30
N PRO A 120 3.92 -0.96 9.88
CA PRO A 120 3.17 -1.50 11.01
C PRO A 120 3.57 -0.86 12.35
N ALA A 121 2.74 -1.06 13.38
CA ALA A 121 3.01 -0.57 14.72
C ALA A 121 4.15 -1.36 15.38
N LEU A 122 4.98 -0.66 16.16
CA LEU A 122 5.97 -1.31 17.04
C LEU A 122 5.27 -1.99 18.22
N PRO A 123 5.92 -2.97 18.86
CA PRO A 123 5.42 -3.59 20.09
C PRO A 123 5.16 -2.57 21.20
N GLU A 124 4.26 -2.88 22.13
CA GLU A 124 3.92 -1.98 23.23
C GLU A 124 5.15 -1.52 24.02
N ASN A 125 5.21 -0.20 24.30
CA ASN A 125 6.30 0.47 25.01
C ASN A 125 7.67 0.45 24.30
N GLN A 126 7.71 0.11 23.00
CA GLN A 126 8.91 0.23 22.19
C GLN A 126 8.82 1.40 21.21
N SER A 127 9.97 1.98 20.89
CA SER A 127 10.14 3.09 19.97
C SER A 127 11.29 2.80 19.00
N LEU A 128 11.42 3.58 17.93
CA LEU A 128 12.57 3.47 17.03
C LEU A 128 13.93 3.66 17.72
N MET A 129 13.98 4.28 18.91
CA MET A 129 15.22 4.42 19.68
C MET A 129 15.73 3.12 20.27
N ASP A 130 14.85 2.13 20.43
CA ASP A 130 15.20 0.84 21.03
C ASP A 130 15.87 -0.10 20.02
N PHE A 131 15.98 0.34 18.76
CA PHE A 131 16.50 -0.43 17.64
C PHE A 131 17.68 0.29 17.01
N GLU A 132 18.80 -0.40 16.84
CA GLU A 132 19.96 0.17 16.17
C GLU A 132 19.73 0.22 14.65
N THR A 133 19.20 -0.87 14.09
CA THR A 133 19.08 -1.08 12.63
C THR A 133 17.63 -1.25 12.17
N VAL A 134 17.41 -1.08 10.87
CA VAL A 134 16.12 -1.41 10.23
C VAL A 134 15.75 -2.87 10.47
N TYR A 135 16.75 -3.77 10.47
CA TYR A 135 16.56 -5.18 10.77
C TYR A 135 16.01 -5.41 12.19
N ASP A 136 16.57 -4.75 13.21
CA ASP A 136 16.16 -4.98 14.60
C ASP A 136 14.69 -4.61 14.83
N ALA A 137 14.25 -3.49 14.24
CA ALA A 137 12.86 -3.06 14.30
C ALA A 137 11.92 -4.03 13.56
N ASP A 138 12.27 -4.41 12.33
CA ASP A 138 11.48 -5.35 11.52
C ASP A 138 11.38 -6.74 12.20
N ASN A 139 12.48 -7.24 12.75
CA ASN A 139 12.48 -8.51 13.49
C ASN A 139 11.60 -8.44 14.75
N ALA A 140 11.62 -7.32 15.50
CA ALA A 140 10.76 -7.14 16.66
C ALA A 140 9.27 -7.07 16.29
N ILE A 141 8.93 -6.39 15.19
CA ILE A 141 7.57 -6.37 14.62
C ILE A 141 7.14 -7.80 14.26
N PHE A 142 8.01 -8.55 13.58
CA PHE A 142 7.74 -9.94 13.21
C PHE A 142 7.54 -10.84 14.44
N GLU A 143 8.44 -10.77 15.43
CA GLU A 143 8.37 -11.58 16.65
C GLU A 143 7.09 -11.29 17.44
N HIS A 144 6.66 -10.03 17.49
CA HIS A 144 5.40 -9.65 18.11
C HIS A 144 4.20 -10.25 17.36
N ALA A 145 4.16 -10.12 16.03
CA ALA A 145 3.09 -10.67 15.21
C ALA A 145 3.05 -12.22 15.19
N ASP A 146 4.20 -12.89 15.26
CA ASP A 146 4.30 -14.36 15.30
C ASP A 146 3.98 -14.90 16.71
N SER A 147 4.18 -14.11 17.77
CA SER A 147 3.85 -14.51 19.15
C SER A 147 2.36 -14.82 19.36
N GLU A 148 1.50 -14.26 18.52
CA GLU A 148 0.05 -14.48 18.52
C GLU A 148 -0.39 -15.71 17.70
N GLN A 149 0.54 -16.37 16.99
CA GLN A 149 0.24 -17.51 16.12
C GLN A 149 0.52 -18.86 16.81
N GLU A 150 -0.34 -19.85 16.57
CA GLU A 150 -0.13 -21.24 17.07
C GLU A 150 1.06 -21.94 16.39
N VAL A 151 1.37 -21.55 15.15
CA VAL A 151 2.43 -22.14 14.33
C VAL A 151 3.44 -21.05 13.98
N LYS A 152 4.65 -21.16 14.53
CA LYS A 152 5.73 -20.23 14.27
C LYS A 152 6.19 -20.30 12.83
N LYS A 153 6.30 -19.14 12.18
CA LYS A 153 6.84 -19.02 10.83
C LYS A 153 8.33 -18.69 10.85
N PRO A 154 9.10 -19.06 9.82
CA PRO A 154 10.45 -18.52 9.67
C PRO A 154 10.37 -17.02 9.39
N TYR A 155 11.27 -16.25 10.00
CA TYR A 155 11.40 -14.82 9.72
C TYR A 155 11.75 -14.58 8.25
N ILE A 156 11.04 -13.64 7.62
CA ILE A 156 11.29 -13.15 6.27
C ILE A 156 11.42 -11.62 6.37
N PRO A 157 12.56 -11.02 5.97
CA PRO A 157 12.77 -9.59 6.12
C PRO A 157 11.76 -8.75 5.36
N LEU A 158 11.16 -7.78 6.04
CA LEU A 158 10.11 -6.89 5.51
C LEU A 158 9.09 -7.69 4.70
N GLU A 159 8.62 -8.80 5.26
CA GLU A 159 7.53 -9.59 4.66
C GLU A 159 6.35 -8.68 4.38
N GLN A 160 6.11 -7.68 5.22
CA GLN A 160 5.24 -6.55 4.90
C GLN A 160 6.10 -5.29 4.75
N SER A 161 5.81 -4.51 3.71
CA SER A 161 6.44 -3.21 3.52
C SER A 161 6.11 -2.27 4.68
N ILE A 162 7.09 -1.55 5.18
CA ILE A 162 6.92 -0.55 6.25
C ILE A 162 6.69 0.81 5.60
N ASN A 163 5.58 1.46 5.93
CA ASN A 163 5.34 2.85 5.56
C ASN A 163 5.88 3.77 6.65
N THR A 164 6.63 4.78 6.23
CA THR A 164 7.27 5.76 7.10
C THR A 164 7.09 7.16 6.53
N ASN A 165 7.21 8.17 7.39
CA ASN A 165 7.57 9.51 6.97
C ASN A 165 9.05 9.70 7.23
N ALA A 166 9.77 10.27 6.26
CA ALA A 166 11.19 10.52 6.39
C ALA A 166 11.58 11.87 5.81
N PHE A 167 12.45 12.57 6.52
CA PHE A 167 13.09 13.79 6.05
C PHE A 167 14.28 13.44 5.14
N ILE A 168 14.08 13.60 3.83
CA ILE A 168 15.00 13.18 2.79
C ILE A 168 15.26 14.37 1.86
N GLN A 169 16.53 14.80 1.76
CA GLN A 169 16.97 15.85 0.82
C GLN A 169 16.24 17.19 0.93
N GLY A 170 15.82 17.58 2.15
CA GLY A 170 15.18 18.89 2.35
C GLY A 170 13.66 18.87 2.29
N SER A 171 13.03 17.70 2.05
CA SER A 171 11.59 17.50 2.12
C SER A 171 11.23 16.36 3.07
N MET A 172 10.06 16.46 3.71
CA MET A 172 9.46 15.33 4.41
C MET A 172 8.59 14.56 3.42
N ASP A 173 8.88 13.29 3.23
CA ASP A 173 8.22 12.46 2.24
C ASP A 173 7.68 11.17 2.86
N ASN A 174 6.50 10.76 2.42
CA ASN A 174 6.03 9.40 2.62
C ASN A 174 7.03 8.46 1.94
N THR A 175 7.63 7.58 2.73
CA THR A 175 8.65 6.64 2.29
C THR A 175 8.22 5.22 2.62
N GLN A 176 8.19 4.35 1.61
CA GLN A 176 8.01 2.92 1.80
C GLN A 176 9.37 2.24 1.94
N LEU A 177 9.50 1.33 2.90
CA LEU A 177 10.65 0.45 3.10
C LEU A 177 10.21 -0.97 2.76
N CYS A 178 10.92 -1.63 1.85
CA CYS A 178 10.61 -3.01 1.48
C CYS A 178 11.86 -3.75 0.99
N THR A 179 11.79 -5.07 0.90
CA THR A 179 12.83 -5.84 0.22
C THR A 179 12.67 -5.80 -1.30
N ALA A 180 13.75 -6.05 -2.03
CA ALA A 180 13.76 -6.21 -3.49
C ALA A 180 12.74 -7.26 -3.95
N ALA A 181 12.64 -8.37 -3.22
CA ALA A 181 11.67 -9.42 -3.48
C ALA A 181 10.22 -8.93 -3.29
N ARG A 182 9.92 -8.25 -2.18
CA ARG A 182 8.56 -7.73 -1.94
C ARG A 182 8.19 -6.66 -2.96
N TYR A 183 9.08 -5.72 -3.25
CA TYR A 183 8.85 -4.71 -4.29
C TYR A 183 8.54 -5.34 -5.65
N MET A 184 9.34 -6.32 -6.08
CA MET A 184 9.09 -7.04 -7.33
C MET A 184 7.75 -7.78 -7.31
N ALA A 185 7.41 -8.44 -6.21
CA ALA A 185 6.13 -9.14 -6.09
C ALA A 185 4.93 -8.18 -6.15
N ASP A 186 5.03 -7.02 -5.51
CA ASP A 186 4.01 -5.97 -5.57
C ASP A 186 3.84 -5.44 -7.00
N VAL A 187 4.95 -5.19 -7.72
CA VAL A 187 4.92 -4.80 -9.14
C VAL A 187 4.30 -5.89 -10.02
N ILE A 188 4.69 -7.15 -9.82
CA ILE A 188 4.13 -8.31 -10.56
C ILE A 188 2.62 -8.41 -10.31
N LYS A 189 2.17 -8.20 -9.06
CA LYS A 189 0.76 -8.23 -8.69
C LYS A 189 -0.01 -7.10 -9.37
N CYS A 190 0.44 -5.85 -9.24
CA CYS A 190 -0.21 -4.71 -9.86
C CYS A 190 -0.27 -4.83 -11.39
N HIS A 191 0.81 -5.25 -12.03
CA HIS A 191 0.82 -5.52 -13.47
C HIS A 191 -0.11 -6.68 -13.83
N GLY A 192 -0.10 -7.74 -13.04
CA GLY A 192 -0.97 -8.90 -13.21
C GLY A 192 -2.46 -8.51 -13.16
N ASP A 193 -2.85 -7.66 -12.22
CA ASP A 193 -4.21 -7.12 -12.12
C ASP A 193 -4.61 -6.38 -13.40
N GLY A 194 -3.71 -5.53 -13.94
CA GLY A 194 -3.92 -4.84 -15.22
C GLY A 194 -4.09 -5.81 -16.40
N VAL A 195 -3.22 -6.84 -16.50
CA VAL A 195 -3.36 -7.88 -17.53
C VAL A 195 -4.69 -8.63 -17.40
N VAL A 196 -5.14 -8.91 -16.17
CA VAL A 196 -6.44 -9.56 -15.94
C VAL A 196 -7.60 -8.67 -16.38
N GLU A 197 -7.54 -7.38 -16.07
CA GLU A 197 -8.53 -6.40 -16.51
C GLU A 197 -8.61 -6.30 -18.04
N GLU A 198 -7.47 -6.30 -18.74
CA GLU A 198 -7.43 -6.32 -20.21
C GLU A 198 -8.05 -7.60 -20.79
N LEU A 199 -7.76 -8.75 -20.18
CA LEU A 199 -8.26 -10.05 -20.66
C LEU A 199 -9.75 -10.26 -20.37
N ILE A 200 -10.23 -9.80 -19.22
CA ILE A 200 -11.63 -9.86 -18.79
C ILE A 200 -12.03 -8.49 -18.24
N PRO A 201 -12.48 -7.57 -19.11
CA PRO A 201 -12.93 -6.24 -18.69
C PRO A 201 -14.12 -6.34 -17.74
N HIS A 202 -14.00 -5.70 -16.59
CA HIS A 202 -15.01 -5.71 -15.54
C HIS A 202 -15.11 -4.34 -14.89
N ARG A 203 -16.17 -4.12 -14.12
CA ARG A 203 -16.39 -2.88 -13.38
C ARG A 203 -17.05 -3.16 -12.04
N LEU A 204 -16.80 -2.27 -11.08
CA LEU A 204 -17.55 -2.24 -9.84
C LEU A 204 -18.90 -1.55 -10.09
N VAL A 205 -19.99 -2.19 -9.67
CA VAL A 205 -21.37 -1.69 -9.77
C VAL A 205 -22.05 -1.82 -8.41
N THR A 206 -22.89 -0.85 -8.08
CA THR A 206 -23.81 -0.94 -6.93
C THR A 206 -25.07 -1.69 -7.35
N LEU A 207 -25.57 -2.60 -6.52
CA LEU A 207 -26.89 -3.20 -6.74
C LEU A 207 -27.98 -2.21 -6.29
N GLU A 208 -29.03 -2.04 -7.10
CA GLU A 208 -30.20 -1.24 -6.75
C GLU A 208 -31.41 -2.16 -6.50
N GLY A 209 -32.16 -1.94 -5.40
CA GLY A 209 -33.48 -2.55 -5.18
C GLY A 209 -33.50 -4.04 -4.82
N ASP A 210 -34.51 -4.78 -5.34
CA ASP A 210 -34.84 -6.18 -4.97
C ASP A 210 -33.74 -7.21 -5.30
N ASP A 211 -32.76 -6.86 -6.14
CA ASP A 211 -31.62 -7.73 -6.46
C ASP A 211 -30.68 -7.93 -5.26
N PHE A 212 -30.70 -7.01 -4.28
CA PHE A 212 -29.96 -7.12 -3.02
C PHE A 212 -30.51 -8.25 -2.12
N LEU A 213 -31.83 -8.48 -2.13
CA LEU A 213 -32.50 -9.48 -1.28
C LEU A 213 -32.18 -10.93 -1.70
N ASN A 214 -31.58 -11.13 -2.87
CA ASN A 214 -31.20 -12.45 -3.40
C ASN A 214 -29.71 -12.76 -3.23
N VAL A 215 -28.92 -11.86 -2.62
CA VAL A 215 -27.50 -12.10 -2.34
C VAL A 215 -27.37 -12.87 -1.02
N ASP A 216 -26.73 -14.04 -1.08
CA ASP A 216 -26.50 -14.90 0.08
C ASP A 216 -25.43 -14.27 1.01
N LEU A 217 -25.89 -13.41 1.94
CA LEU A 217 -25.06 -12.65 2.88
C LEU A 217 -24.16 -13.53 3.76
N ASP A 218 -24.52 -14.80 3.96
CA ASP A 218 -23.72 -15.76 4.73
C ASP A 218 -22.40 -16.13 4.02
N SER A 219 -22.31 -15.94 2.70
CA SER A 219 -21.09 -16.15 1.92
C SER A 219 -20.14 -14.95 1.90
N ALA A 220 -20.59 -13.80 2.43
CA ALA A 220 -19.93 -12.49 2.32
C ALA A 220 -19.19 -12.04 3.60
N VAL A 221 -19.17 -12.88 4.64
CA VAL A 221 -18.49 -12.57 5.90
C VAL A 221 -16.99 -12.39 5.67
N GLY A 222 -16.50 -11.15 5.83
CA GLY A 222 -15.08 -10.79 5.73
C GLY A 222 -14.70 -9.97 4.49
N ASN A 223 -15.64 -9.61 3.61
CA ASN A 223 -15.34 -8.79 2.44
C ASN A 223 -15.71 -7.31 2.68
N PRO A 224 -14.74 -6.38 2.78
CA PRO A 224 -15.00 -4.95 3.04
C PRO A 224 -15.79 -4.25 1.92
N PHE A 225 -15.86 -4.82 0.71
CA PHE A 225 -16.67 -4.28 -0.39
C PHE A 225 -18.17 -4.53 -0.23
N VAL A 226 -18.57 -5.52 0.58
CA VAL A 226 -19.99 -5.77 0.90
C VAL A 226 -20.54 -4.64 1.79
N ALA A 227 -19.69 -4.04 2.63
CA ALA A 227 -20.04 -2.86 3.42
C ALA A 227 -20.17 -1.58 2.56
N LEU A 228 -19.62 -1.58 1.34
CA LEU A 228 -19.72 -0.50 0.35
C LEU A 228 -20.73 -0.79 -0.77
N GLU A 229 -21.47 -1.90 -0.69
CA GLU A 229 -22.49 -2.33 -1.68
C GLU A 229 -21.95 -2.53 -3.12
N LEU A 230 -20.64 -2.80 -3.28
CA LEU A 230 -19.99 -2.93 -4.59
C LEU A 230 -19.85 -4.38 -5.05
N PHE A 231 -20.29 -4.65 -6.28
CA PHE A 231 -20.22 -5.94 -6.95
C PHE A 231 -19.42 -5.85 -8.25
N THR A 232 -18.81 -6.95 -8.66
CA THR A 232 -18.06 -7.01 -9.91
C THR A 232 -18.97 -7.49 -11.05
N ASP A 233 -19.22 -6.63 -12.04
CA ASP A 233 -19.88 -6.98 -13.31
C ASP A 233 -18.82 -7.29 -14.36
N ALA A 234 -18.70 -8.57 -14.73
CA ALA A 234 -17.80 -9.09 -15.75
C ALA A 234 -18.59 -9.68 -16.94
N LYS A 235 -19.84 -9.24 -17.15
CA LYS A 235 -20.72 -9.68 -18.25
C LYS A 235 -20.90 -11.20 -18.34
N GLY A 236 -21.03 -11.88 -17.20
CA GLY A 236 -21.19 -13.32 -17.11
C GLY A 236 -19.87 -14.10 -17.05
N LEU A 237 -18.74 -13.42 -16.85
CA LEU A 237 -17.41 -14.00 -16.68
C LEU A 237 -16.87 -13.85 -15.25
N GLU A 238 -17.73 -13.64 -14.26
CA GLU A 238 -17.35 -13.37 -12.87
C GLU A 238 -16.58 -14.55 -12.26
N THR A 239 -16.99 -15.78 -12.59
CA THR A 239 -16.27 -16.99 -12.12
C THR A 239 -14.89 -17.13 -12.77
N PRO A 240 -14.73 -17.08 -14.12
CA PRO A 240 -13.42 -16.99 -14.76
C PRO A 240 -12.53 -15.86 -14.24
N LEU A 241 -13.11 -14.68 -13.99
CA LEU A 241 -12.40 -13.53 -13.46
C LEU A 241 -11.85 -13.82 -12.07
N GLY A 242 -12.68 -14.30 -11.14
CA GLY A 242 -12.25 -14.64 -9.79
C GLY A 242 -11.16 -15.72 -9.74
N GLU A 243 -11.25 -16.74 -10.60
CA GLU A 243 -10.17 -17.75 -10.71
C GLU A 243 -8.87 -17.13 -11.21
N LEU A 244 -8.94 -16.23 -12.20
CA LEU A 244 -7.75 -15.62 -12.79
C LEU A 244 -7.10 -14.59 -11.85
N GLN A 245 -7.89 -13.77 -11.16
CA GLN A 245 -7.41 -12.82 -10.13
C GLN A 245 -6.72 -13.56 -8.99
N ARG A 246 -7.35 -14.63 -8.48
CA ARG A 246 -6.73 -15.47 -7.44
C ARG A 246 -5.41 -16.07 -7.92
N PHE A 247 -5.39 -16.60 -9.13
CA PHE A 247 -4.16 -17.15 -9.71
C PHE A 247 -3.05 -16.10 -9.86
N ALA A 248 -3.37 -14.89 -10.33
CA ALA A 248 -2.39 -13.82 -10.46
C ALA A 248 -1.81 -13.43 -9.08
N SER A 249 -2.66 -13.32 -8.05
CA SER A 249 -2.22 -13.06 -6.68
C SER A 249 -1.35 -14.19 -6.12
N ASP A 250 -1.77 -15.45 -6.29
CA ASP A 250 -1.01 -16.63 -5.84
C ASP A 250 0.36 -16.70 -6.54
N TYR A 251 0.41 -16.36 -7.84
CA TYR A 251 1.65 -16.30 -8.61
C TYR A 251 2.61 -15.23 -8.09
N ALA A 252 2.12 -14.02 -7.80
CA ALA A 252 2.95 -12.95 -7.24
C ALA A 252 3.58 -13.35 -5.88
N GLU A 253 2.82 -14.02 -5.02
CA GLU A 253 3.32 -14.50 -3.73
C GLU A 253 4.30 -15.67 -3.89
N GLU A 254 4.08 -16.57 -4.86
CA GLU A 254 5.08 -17.60 -5.21
C GLU A 254 6.39 -16.94 -5.67
N ARG A 255 6.31 -15.92 -6.53
CA ARG A 255 7.48 -15.16 -6.99
C ARG A 255 8.19 -14.46 -5.84
N PHE A 256 7.46 -13.86 -4.91
CA PHE A 256 8.04 -13.30 -3.69
C PHE A 256 8.98 -14.30 -2.99
N HIS A 257 8.51 -15.51 -2.71
CA HIS A 257 9.34 -16.50 -2.01
C HIS A 257 10.57 -16.96 -2.82
N VAL A 258 10.45 -17.08 -4.14
CA VAL A 258 11.59 -17.45 -5.00
C VAL A 258 12.62 -16.33 -5.07
N LEU A 259 12.16 -15.09 -5.24
CA LEU A 259 13.01 -13.91 -5.31
C LEU A 259 13.69 -13.62 -3.97
N SER A 260 13.00 -13.79 -2.84
CA SER A 260 13.56 -13.62 -1.50
C SER A 260 14.79 -14.49 -1.28
N LYS A 261 14.74 -15.77 -1.68
CA LYS A 261 15.90 -16.67 -1.61
C LYS A 261 17.02 -16.23 -2.55
N THR A 262 16.66 -15.81 -3.76
CA THR A 262 17.62 -15.39 -4.79
C THR A 262 18.41 -14.15 -4.36
N PHE A 263 17.73 -13.16 -3.77
CA PHE A 263 18.37 -11.93 -3.32
C PHE A 263 19.18 -12.11 -2.03
N GLU A 264 18.80 -13.04 -1.17
CA GLU A 264 19.56 -13.32 0.06
C GLU A 264 20.99 -13.78 -0.22
N GLU A 265 21.22 -14.46 -1.36
CA GLU A 265 22.56 -14.90 -1.79
C GLU A 265 23.42 -13.78 -2.42
N GLN A 266 22.86 -12.60 -2.66
CA GLN A 266 23.55 -11.49 -3.34
C GLN A 266 24.30 -10.57 -2.36
N LEU A 267 25.18 -9.71 -2.89
CA LEU A 267 25.83 -8.67 -2.09
C LEU A 267 24.80 -7.63 -1.63
N PRO A 268 24.87 -7.13 -0.38
CA PRO A 268 23.92 -6.17 0.15
C PRO A 268 23.94 -4.87 -0.64
N ALA A 269 22.75 -4.30 -0.86
CA ALA A 269 22.58 -3.03 -1.53
C ALA A 269 21.23 -2.41 -1.18
N VAL A 270 21.13 -1.10 -1.41
CA VAL A 270 19.90 -0.33 -1.27
C VAL A 270 19.63 0.44 -2.55
N HIS A 271 18.38 0.46 -3.00
CA HIS A 271 17.90 1.27 -4.11
C HIS A 271 16.89 2.29 -3.58
N LEU A 272 17.11 3.58 -3.86
CA LEU A 272 16.20 4.65 -3.50
C LEU A 272 15.64 5.27 -4.77
N PHE A 273 14.32 5.34 -4.89
CA PHE A 273 13.66 5.98 -6.03
C PHE A 273 12.31 6.56 -5.64
N ILE A 274 11.72 7.34 -6.55
CA ILE A 274 10.40 7.95 -6.38
C ILE A 274 9.40 7.13 -7.19
N SER A 275 8.31 6.72 -6.56
CA SER A 275 7.18 6.03 -7.16
C SER A 275 5.96 6.95 -7.18
N GLY A 276 5.22 6.96 -8.31
CA GLY A 276 3.93 7.62 -8.45
C GLY A 276 3.94 8.98 -9.15
N GLU A 277 2.89 9.23 -9.96
CA GLU A 277 2.60 10.53 -10.62
C GLU A 277 1.25 11.15 -10.20
N GLU A 278 0.25 10.39 -9.74
CA GLU A 278 -1.13 10.91 -9.59
C GLU A 278 -1.54 11.39 -8.19
N TYR A 279 -0.99 10.85 -7.10
CA TYR A 279 -1.47 11.15 -5.73
C TYR A 279 -0.37 11.54 -4.73
N GLY A 280 0.73 12.07 -5.26
CA GLY A 280 1.89 12.49 -4.49
C GLY A 280 3.06 11.53 -4.68
N HIS A 281 4.26 12.10 -4.72
CA HIS A 281 5.50 11.36 -4.84
C HIS A 281 5.73 10.54 -3.57
N GLN A 282 5.69 9.21 -3.67
CA GLN A 282 6.12 8.33 -2.59
C GLN A 282 7.57 7.93 -2.85
N LYS A 283 8.45 8.15 -1.88
CA LYS A 283 9.82 7.61 -1.96
C LYS A 283 9.78 6.14 -1.60
N VAL A 284 10.56 5.31 -2.28
CA VAL A 284 10.67 3.88 -2.00
C VAL A 284 12.13 3.57 -1.75
N THR A 285 12.40 2.96 -0.60
CA THR A 285 13.71 2.41 -0.25
C THR A 285 13.64 0.90 -0.30
N VAL A 286 14.31 0.33 -1.29
CA VAL A 286 14.34 -1.11 -1.55
C VAL A 286 15.65 -1.69 -1.06
N PHE A 287 15.56 -2.53 -0.04
CA PHE A 287 16.69 -3.28 0.50
C PHE A 287 16.86 -4.59 -0.27
N ARG A 288 18.07 -4.92 -0.70
CA ARG A 288 18.25 -6.16 -1.46
C ARG A 288 18.00 -7.41 -0.60
N ASN A 289 18.56 -7.46 0.61
CA ASN A 289 18.56 -8.64 1.46
C ASN A 289 18.71 -8.31 2.95
N THR A 290 18.65 -9.32 3.82
CA THR A 290 18.76 -9.16 5.28
C THR A 290 20.03 -8.39 5.70
N GLU A 291 21.16 -8.70 5.06
CA GLU A 291 22.43 -8.02 5.35
C GLU A 291 22.42 -6.53 4.99
N SER A 292 21.55 -6.11 4.08
CA SER A 292 21.34 -4.69 3.78
C SER A 292 20.60 -4.01 4.93
N LEU A 293 19.56 -4.64 5.49
CA LEU A 293 18.80 -4.09 6.63
C LEU A 293 19.66 -3.96 7.88
N LYS A 294 20.51 -4.95 8.17
CA LYS A 294 21.43 -4.93 9.32
C LYS A 294 22.50 -3.84 9.23
N LYS A 295 22.78 -3.32 8.04
CA LYS A 295 23.80 -2.28 7.82
C LYS A 295 23.23 -0.87 7.84
N VAL A 296 21.91 -0.71 7.79
CA VAL A 296 21.25 0.60 7.81
C VAL A 296 20.73 0.87 9.21
N ARG A 297 21.36 1.82 9.89
CA ARG A 297 20.96 2.27 11.21
C ARG A 297 19.85 3.31 11.08
N TRP A 298 18.83 3.25 11.94
CA TRP A 298 17.73 4.22 11.92
C TRP A 298 18.23 5.66 12.10
N TYR A 299 19.19 5.85 13.01
CA TYR A 299 19.74 7.17 13.28
C TYR A 299 20.43 7.79 12.06
N HIS A 300 21.18 6.99 11.31
CA HIS A 300 22.00 7.39 10.16
C HIS A 300 21.41 6.89 8.83
N PHE A 301 20.08 6.75 8.76
CA PHE A 301 19.41 6.00 7.70
C PHE A 301 19.86 6.40 6.30
N MET A 302 19.84 7.69 5.98
CA MET A 302 20.21 8.18 4.64
C MET A 302 21.70 8.05 4.34
N GLU A 303 22.58 8.19 5.34
CA GLU A 303 24.02 7.99 5.17
C GLU A 303 24.34 6.52 4.89
N ASP A 304 23.83 5.63 5.74
CA ASP A 304 24.08 4.19 5.61
C ASP A 304 23.45 3.63 4.33
N ALA A 305 22.20 4.02 4.00
CA ALA A 305 21.54 3.64 2.75
C ALA A 305 22.29 4.19 1.52
N GLY A 306 22.81 5.42 1.59
CA GLY A 306 23.63 6.02 0.55
C GLY A 306 24.93 5.25 0.32
N SER A 307 25.58 4.77 1.38
CA SER A 307 26.81 3.98 1.31
C SER A 307 26.62 2.60 0.63
N LEU A 308 25.40 2.07 0.69
CA LEU A 308 25.00 0.79 0.08
C LEU A 308 24.32 0.98 -1.28
N SER A 309 24.23 2.22 -1.77
CA SER A 309 23.56 2.51 -3.03
C SER A 309 24.28 1.82 -4.19
N SER A 310 23.51 1.14 -5.04
CA SER A 310 24.03 0.48 -6.24
C SER A 310 23.25 0.88 -7.48
N ASN A 311 23.87 0.71 -8.66
CA ASN A 311 23.23 1.03 -9.94
C ASN A 311 21.89 0.26 -10.06
N PRO A 312 20.75 0.96 -10.22
CA PRO A 312 19.45 0.32 -10.28
C PRO A 312 19.12 -0.28 -11.65
N GLU A 313 19.92 -0.07 -12.70
CA GLU A 313 19.65 -0.57 -14.06
C GLU A 313 19.41 -2.08 -14.08
N ALA A 314 20.34 -2.87 -13.53
CA ALA A 314 20.19 -4.32 -13.46
C ALA A 314 18.97 -4.77 -12.62
N PHE A 315 18.59 -3.98 -11.62
CA PHE A 315 17.39 -4.24 -10.82
C PHE A 315 16.12 -4.03 -11.64
N PHE A 316 16.04 -2.95 -12.43
CA PHE A 316 14.92 -2.67 -13.32
C PHE A 316 14.84 -3.63 -14.51
N GLU A 317 15.97 -4.03 -15.08
CA GLU A 317 15.99 -5.07 -16.11
C GLU A 317 15.40 -6.39 -15.59
N HIS A 318 15.70 -6.74 -14.34
CA HIS A 318 15.14 -7.92 -13.71
C HIS A 318 13.63 -7.77 -13.45
N ILE A 319 13.16 -6.57 -13.05
CA ILE A 319 11.72 -6.28 -12.93
C ILE A 319 11.02 -6.52 -14.27
N ASN A 320 11.56 -6.01 -15.37
CA ASN A 320 10.96 -6.16 -16.70
C ASN A 320 10.86 -7.63 -17.12
N GLN A 321 11.90 -8.43 -16.85
CA GLN A 321 11.87 -9.87 -17.13
C GLN A 321 10.77 -10.57 -16.34
N GLU A 322 10.60 -10.25 -15.06
CA GLU A 322 9.54 -10.82 -14.23
C GLU A 322 8.13 -10.39 -14.70
N ILE A 323 7.97 -9.14 -15.16
CA ILE A 323 6.71 -8.64 -15.75
C ILE A 323 6.36 -9.41 -17.04
N GLU A 324 7.33 -9.64 -17.93
CA GLU A 324 7.12 -10.41 -19.17
C GLU A 324 6.74 -11.86 -18.89
N LEU A 325 7.38 -12.48 -17.88
CA LEU A 325 7.06 -13.82 -17.40
C LEU A 325 5.66 -13.88 -16.82
N ALA A 326 5.30 -12.94 -15.93
CA ALA A 326 3.98 -12.84 -15.31
C ALA A 326 2.88 -12.73 -16.37
N THR A 327 3.07 -11.83 -17.34
CA THR A 327 2.15 -11.63 -18.47
C THR A 327 1.93 -12.94 -19.23
N SER A 328 3.02 -13.62 -19.60
CA SER A 328 2.97 -14.87 -20.34
C SER A 328 2.23 -15.99 -19.58
N VAL A 329 2.48 -16.09 -18.27
CA VAL A 329 1.88 -17.10 -17.39
C VAL A 329 0.38 -16.83 -17.18
N ILE A 330 -0.01 -15.59 -16.90
CA ILE A 330 -1.41 -15.18 -16.72
C ILE A 330 -2.21 -15.39 -18.02
N GLN A 331 -1.68 -14.97 -19.17
CA GLN A 331 -2.33 -15.17 -20.46
C GLN A 331 -2.53 -16.66 -20.80
N LYS A 332 -1.55 -17.51 -20.45
CA LYS A 332 -1.69 -18.95 -20.62
C LYS A 332 -2.79 -19.51 -19.72
N LYS A 333 -2.80 -19.15 -18.44
CA LYS A 333 -3.84 -19.57 -17.49
C LYS A 333 -5.23 -19.12 -17.94
N HIS A 334 -5.38 -17.87 -18.40
CA HIS A 334 -6.62 -17.36 -18.96
C HIS A 334 -7.18 -18.25 -20.08
N LYS A 335 -6.34 -18.67 -21.04
CA LYS A 335 -6.77 -19.59 -22.12
C LYS A 335 -7.30 -20.92 -21.59
N GLU A 336 -6.72 -21.43 -20.51
CA GLU A 336 -7.14 -22.67 -19.85
C GLU A 336 -8.47 -22.51 -19.11
N VAL A 337 -8.62 -21.42 -18.34
CA VAL A 337 -9.85 -21.07 -17.62
C VAL A 337 -11.02 -20.90 -18.60
N MET A 338 -10.83 -20.11 -19.65
CA MET A 338 -11.88 -19.87 -20.65
C MET A 338 -12.29 -21.14 -21.39
N LYS A 339 -11.33 -22.02 -21.71
CA LYS A 339 -11.63 -23.32 -22.34
C LYS A 339 -12.49 -24.19 -21.43
N THR A 340 -12.23 -24.18 -20.12
CA THR A 340 -13.02 -24.91 -19.12
C THR A 340 -14.42 -24.31 -18.99
N PHE A 341 -14.50 -22.98 -18.87
CA PHE A 341 -15.77 -22.26 -18.79
C PHE A 341 -16.69 -22.54 -19.99
N TYR A 342 -16.18 -22.41 -21.22
CA TYR A 342 -16.98 -22.69 -22.43
C TYR A 342 -17.39 -24.16 -22.55
N ARG A 343 -16.58 -25.11 -22.06
CA ARG A 343 -16.96 -26.52 -22.01
C ARG A 343 -18.13 -26.74 -21.05
N LEU A 344 -18.11 -26.11 -19.88
CA LEU A 344 -19.19 -26.20 -18.90
C LEU A 344 -20.48 -25.56 -19.42
N GLN A 345 -20.39 -24.37 -20.06
CA GLN A 345 -21.55 -23.75 -20.69
C GLN A 345 -22.18 -24.64 -21.78
N ARG A 346 -21.36 -25.30 -22.60
CA ARG A 346 -21.87 -26.24 -23.64
C ARG A 346 -22.50 -27.49 -23.04
N ARG A 347 -21.97 -28.01 -21.94
CA ARG A 347 -22.54 -29.17 -21.24
C ARG A 347 -23.87 -28.83 -20.57
N ASN A 348 -24.02 -27.59 -20.10
CA ASN A 348 -25.25 -27.09 -19.45
C ASN A 348 -26.30 -26.57 -20.45
N ARG A 349 -25.97 -26.38 -21.73
CA ARG A 349 -26.90 -26.06 -22.82
C ARG A 349 -27.20 -27.30 -23.69
N TRP A 350 -28.14 -28.19 -23.28
CA TRP A 350 -29.29 -28.74 -24.06
C TRP A 350 -29.85 -30.11 -23.59
N PRO A 351 -31.18 -30.41 -23.82
CA PRO A 351 -32.22 -29.53 -24.37
C PRO A 351 -33.33 -29.17 -23.37
N GLU A 352 -33.84 -27.95 -23.53
CA GLU A 352 -35.24 -27.59 -23.30
C GLU A 352 -36.15 -28.64 -23.94
N ARG A 353 -36.89 -29.40 -23.11
CA ARG A 353 -38.09 -30.09 -23.59
C ARG A 353 -39.16 -29.05 -23.83
N SER A 354 -39.37 -28.77 -25.11
CA SER A 354 -40.59 -28.28 -25.75
C SER A 354 -41.79 -28.06 -24.82
N ILE A 355 -41.96 -26.85 -24.29
CA ILE A 355 -43.29 -26.32 -23.97
C ILE A 355 -43.82 -25.66 -25.24
N THR A 356 -44.13 -26.50 -26.24
CA THR A 356 -44.92 -26.12 -27.42
C THR A 356 -45.79 -27.30 -27.78
N LYS A 357 -46.81 -27.53 -26.94
CA LYS A 357 -48.04 -28.28 -27.25
C LYS A 357 -48.99 -28.15 -26.05
N LEU A 358 -49.66 -27.00 -25.93
CA LEU A 358 -50.92 -26.82 -25.18
C LEU A 358 -51.48 -25.41 -25.46
N ALA A 359 -51.57 -25.05 -26.75
CA ALA A 359 -52.26 -23.83 -27.18
C ALA A 359 -52.64 -23.93 -28.67
N SER A 360 -53.38 -24.98 -29.04
CA SER A 360 -54.09 -25.00 -30.33
C SER A 360 -55.17 -26.08 -30.36
N GLU A 361 -56.21 -25.91 -29.54
CA GLU A 361 -57.54 -26.41 -29.91
C GLU A 361 -58.55 -25.26 -29.71
N PRO A 362 -59.22 -24.78 -30.78
CA PRO A 362 -60.26 -23.78 -30.66
C PRO A 362 -61.55 -24.42 -30.13
N PRO A 363 -62.41 -23.65 -29.43
CA PRO A 363 -63.67 -24.18 -28.91
C PRO A 363 -64.65 -24.42 -30.06
N SER A 364 -64.92 -25.69 -30.38
CA SER A 364 -66.07 -26.05 -31.18
C SER A 364 -67.32 -25.96 -30.31
N SER A 365 -68.18 -25.03 -30.69
CA SER A 365 -69.56 -24.88 -30.25
C SER A 365 -70.43 -26.13 -30.45
N SER A 366 -71.40 -26.30 -29.53
CA SER A 366 -72.82 -26.64 -29.77
C SER A 366 -73.36 -27.98 -29.24
N THR A 367 -74.25 -27.83 -28.25
CA THR A 367 -75.65 -28.32 -28.16
C THR A 367 -76.02 -29.78 -27.82
N HIS A 368 -77.07 -29.85 -26.97
CA HIS A 368 -78.00 -30.95 -26.64
C HIS A 368 -77.44 -32.01 -25.67
N HIS A 369 -78.07 -32.35 -24.55
CA HIS A 369 -79.49 -32.39 -24.17
C HIS A 369 -79.71 -32.05 -22.70
#